data_AF-A0A2K9PSH8-F1
#
_entry.id   AF-A0A2K9PSH8-F1
#
_cell.length_a   1.000
_cell.length_b   1.000
_cell.length_c   1.000
_cell.angle_alpha   90.00
_cell.angle_beta   90.00
_cell.angle_gamma   90.00
#
_symmetry.space_group_name_H-M   'P 1'
#
loop_
_entity.id
_entity.type
_entity.pdbx_description
1 polymer ?
#
loop_
_entity_poly.entity_id
_entity_poly.type
_entity_poly.pdbx_seq_one_letter_code
_entity_poly.pdbx_strand_id
1 'polypeptide(L)'
;MVSCKNQSENQVTPTVTEKQSAQIEKVVANTETVSNEASETTTLQTQKESFIKSLKSKTDLGSFFADNWTLMYHEDNRCDGSTDGQINNLSSSQIDQPIKLQVNNDGDGWACDKKEPKSFDLDFNLKSQVKNWDRFEIANYENQEEHIVIIVGAGESDYLKLHYDNSNLIVKLEYRSEDPG
;
A
#
# COMPACT_ATOMS: atom_id res chain seq x y z
N MET A 1 -73.93 -17.00 7.99
CA MET A 1 -73.24 -16.50 6.79
C MET A 1 -72.30 -17.59 6.32
N VAL A 2 -72.80 -18.46 5.42
CA VAL A 2 -72.41 -18.62 4.00
C VAL A 2 -70.91 -18.98 3.88
N SER A 3 -70.47 -20.23 3.69
CA SER A 3 -70.83 -21.34 2.76
C SER A 3 -70.04 -21.32 1.44
N CYS A 4 -69.65 -22.55 1.04
CA CYS A 4 -69.23 -23.05 -0.28
C CYS A 4 -67.71 -23.03 -0.60
N LYS A 5 -67.04 -24.19 -0.72
CA LYS A 5 -67.07 -25.23 -1.81
C LYS A 5 -66.29 -24.73 -3.05
N ASN A 6 -65.55 -25.50 -3.84
CA ASN A 6 -65.30 -26.93 -4.03
C ASN A 6 -64.09 -27.03 -5.02
N GLN A 7 -63.24 -28.07 -4.98
CA GLN A 7 -63.13 -29.19 -5.97
C GLN A 7 -62.93 -28.77 -7.44
N SER A 8 -62.13 -29.41 -8.31
CA SER A 8 -61.38 -30.68 -8.32
C SER A 8 -60.58 -30.81 -9.63
N GLU A 9 -59.49 -31.58 -9.58
CA GLU A 9 -59.07 -32.68 -10.48
C GLU A 9 -59.19 -32.56 -12.02
N ASN A 10 -58.10 -32.83 -12.75
CA ASN A 10 -57.71 -34.16 -13.30
C ASN A 10 -56.54 -34.01 -14.29
N GLN A 11 -55.40 -34.65 -14.04
CA GLN A 11 -54.92 -35.90 -14.69
C GLN A 11 -54.83 -35.85 -16.22
N VAL A 12 -53.64 -36.14 -16.78
CA VAL A 12 -53.37 -37.30 -17.66
C VAL A 12 -51.84 -37.47 -17.79
N THR A 13 -51.35 -38.64 -17.41
CA THR A 13 -50.05 -39.20 -17.81
C THR A 13 -50.22 -40.01 -19.11
N PRO A 14 -49.16 -40.19 -19.92
CA PRO A 14 -48.79 -41.56 -20.20
C PRO A 14 -47.29 -41.83 -20.18
N THR A 15 -46.99 -43.10 -19.89
CA THR A 15 -45.71 -43.76 -19.71
C THR A 15 -45.21 -44.38 -21.03
N VAL A 16 -43.93 -44.83 -21.01
CA VAL A 16 -43.24 -45.81 -21.89
C VAL A 16 -42.55 -45.16 -23.10
N THR A 17 -41.22 -45.21 -23.25
CA THR A 17 -40.48 -46.40 -23.75
C THR A 17 -38.97 -46.32 -23.48
N GLU A 18 -38.40 -47.51 -23.28
CA GLU A 18 -37.03 -47.97 -23.10
C GLU A 18 -36.05 -47.71 -24.27
N LYS A 19 -34.74 -47.81 -23.92
CA LYS A 19 -33.57 -48.30 -24.68
C LYS A 19 -32.72 -47.38 -25.58
N GLN A 20 -31.44 -47.32 -25.17
CA GLN A 20 -30.17 -47.45 -25.92
C GLN A 20 -29.97 -46.61 -27.19
N SER A 21 -28.90 -45.79 -27.21
CA SER A 21 -27.63 -46.08 -27.90
C SER A 21 -26.76 -44.82 -28.02
N ALA A 22 -25.44 -45.03 -28.01
CA ALA A 22 -24.41 -44.00 -28.08
C ALA A 22 -24.30 -43.38 -29.49
N GLN A 23 -23.96 -42.09 -29.59
CA GLN A 23 -22.76 -41.58 -30.27
C GLN A 23 -22.69 -40.02 -30.28
N ILE A 24 -21.62 -39.52 -29.64
CA ILE A 24 -20.74 -38.39 -29.96
C ILE A 24 -21.24 -37.30 -30.92
N GLU A 25 -21.31 -36.05 -30.43
CA GLU A 25 -20.98 -34.86 -31.21
C GLU A 25 -20.27 -33.80 -30.33
N LYS A 26 -19.14 -33.27 -30.84
CA LYS A 26 -18.28 -32.23 -30.25
C LYS A 26 -18.85 -30.84 -30.57
N VAL A 27 -19.01 -29.96 -29.58
CA VAL A 27 -18.85 -28.47 -29.68
C VAL A 27 -18.61 -27.92 -28.25
N VAL A 28 -17.36 -27.62 -27.84
CA VAL A 28 -16.68 -26.31 -27.76
C VAL A 28 -17.19 -25.35 -26.64
N ALA A 29 -16.32 -25.24 -25.64
CA ALA A 29 -15.87 -24.05 -24.89
C ALA A 29 -16.71 -23.36 -23.79
N ASN A 30 -15.98 -23.21 -22.69
CA ASN A 30 -15.85 -22.04 -21.81
C ASN A 30 -16.96 -21.75 -20.79
N THR A 31 -16.63 -22.13 -19.55
CA THR A 31 -16.73 -21.15 -18.46
C THR A 31 -15.52 -21.36 -17.56
N GLU A 32 -14.37 -20.87 -18.04
CA GLU A 32 -13.29 -20.49 -17.14
C GLU A 32 -13.82 -19.34 -16.30
N THR A 33 -14.11 -19.62 -15.04
CA THR A 33 -14.14 -18.59 -14.01
C THR A 33 -12.69 -18.11 -13.87
N VAL A 34 -12.28 -17.16 -14.72
CA VAL A 34 -10.98 -16.51 -14.62
C VAL A 34 -11.01 -15.66 -13.35
N SER A 35 -10.26 -16.12 -12.37
CA SER A 35 -9.82 -15.40 -11.19
C SER A 35 -9.14 -14.09 -11.60
N ASN A 36 -9.82 -12.96 -11.40
CA ASN A 36 -9.28 -11.61 -11.61
C ASN A 36 -8.18 -11.22 -10.61
N GLU A 37 -7.86 -12.05 -9.61
CA GLU A 37 -6.89 -11.74 -8.56
C GLU A 37 -5.42 -11.78 -9.04
N ALA A 38 -5.10 -12.46 -10.15
CA ALA A 38 -3.71 -12.59 -10.62
C ALA A 38 -3.14 -11.32 -11.31
N SER A 39 -4.00 -10.39 -11.76
CA SER A 39 -3.59 -9.24 -12.57
C SER A 39 -3.21 -8.00 -11.74
N GLU A 40 -3.80 -7.83 -10.56
CA GLU A 40 -3.52 -6.68 -9.66
C GLU A 40 -2.22 -6.87 -8.87
N THR A 41 -1.93 -8.11 -8.43
CA THR A 41 -0.70 -8.40 -7.67
C THR A 41 0.57 -8.16 -8.49
N THR A 42 0.51 -8.44 -9.80
CA THR A 42 1.66 -8.26 -10.71
C THR A 42 1.97 -6.79 -11.00
N THR A 43 0.95 -5.93 -11.03
CA THR A 43 1.11 -4.50 -11.34
C THR A 43 1.68 -3.72 -10.17
N LEU A 44 1.16 -3.93 -8.97
CA LEU A 44 1.66 -3.28 -7.75
C LEU A 44 3.10 -3.71 -7.43
N GLN A 45 3.44 -4.99 -7.59
CA GLN A 45 4.82 -5.47 -7.40
C GLN A 45 5.80 -4.79 -8.37
N THR A 46 5.43 -4.68 -9.64
CA THR A 46 6.24 -4.00 -10.66
C THR A 46 6.45 -2.52 -10.32
N GLN A 47 5.42 -1.85 -9.79
CA GLN A 47 5.50 -0.46 -9.31
C GLN A 47 6.49 -0.31 -8.15
N LYS A 48 6.43 -1.19 -7.14
CA LYS A 48 7.35 -1.19 -5.98
C LYS A 48 8.80 -1.31 -6.43
N GLU A 49 9.09 -2.27 -7.30
CA GLU A 49 10.44 -2.50 -7.83
C GLU A 49 10.94 -1.31 -8.67
N SER A 50 10.06 -0.72 -9.48
CA SER A 50 10.37 0.45 -10.28
C SER A 50 10.65 1.68 -9.41
N PHE A 51 9.86 1.89 -8.35
CA PHE A 51 10.10 2.95 -7.38
C PHE A 51 11.47 2.79 -6.71
N ILE A 52 11.78 1.59 -6.20
CA ILE A 52 13.08 1.30 -5.56
C ILE A 52 14.23 1.54 -6.53
N LYS A 53 14.08 1.10 -7.78
CA LYS A 53 15.09 1.33 -8.82
C LYS A 53 15.31 2.83 -9.02
N SER A 54 14.24 3.61 -9.15
CA SER A 54 14.32 5.07 -9.32
C SER A 54 14.92 5.77 -8.11
N LEU A 55 14.58 5.32 -6.90
CA LEU A 55 15.13 5.83 -5.64
C LEU A 55 16.65 5.59 -5.57
N LYS A 56 17.10 4.36 -5.88
CA LYS A 56 18.53 4.00 -5.96
C LYS A 56 19.28 4.83 -6.99
N SER A 57 18.72 4.99 -8.19
CA SER A 57 19.34 5.77 -9.28
C SER A 57 19.18 7.28 -9.13
N LYS A 58 18.47 7.75 -8.11
CA LYS A 58 18.16 9.18 -7.88
C LYS A 58 17.45 9.85 -9.05
N THR A 59 16.71 9.07 -9.83
CA THR A 59 15.91 9.54 -10.97
C THR A 59 14.57 10.11 -10.47
N ASP A 60 13.73 10.57 -11.40
CA ASP A 60 12.41 11.11 -11.11
C ASP A 60 11.56 10.12 -10.29
N LEU A 61 10.95 10.62 -9.23
CA LEU A 61 10.05 9.87 -8.35
C LEU A 61 8.61 10.35 -8.48
N GLY A 62 8.36 11.55 -9.01
CA GLY A 62 7.02 12.14 -9.09
C GLY A 62 5.98 11.23 -9.76
N SER A 63 6.38 10.49 -10.79
CA SER A 63 5.47 9.54 -11.48
C SER A 63 4.89 8.41 -10.61
N PHE A 64 5.46 8.14 -9.42
CA PHE A 64 4.95 7.14 -8.49
C PHE A 64 3.95 7.71 -7.47
N PHE A 65 3.79 9.04 -7.41
CA PHE A 65 2.97 9.71 -6.41
C PHE A 65 1.64 10.18 -6.99
N ALA A 66 0.60 10.09 -6.18
CA ALA A 66 -0.66 10.75 -6.47
C ALA A 66 -0.51 12.27 -6.39
N ASP A 67 -1.36 13.00 -7.11
CA ASP A 67 -1.56 14.40 -6.82
C ASP A 67 -2.32 14.55 -5.49
N ASN A 68 -1.82 15.40 -4.59
CA ASN A 68 -2.28 15.58 -3.20
C ASN A 68 -1.85 14.47 -2.23
N TRP A 69 -0.58 14.08 -2.25
CA TRP A 69 -0.01 13.12 -1.31
C TRP A 69 0.44 13.78 0.01
N THR A 70 0.73 12.95 1.02
CA THR A 70 1.14 13.38 2.37
C THR A 70 2.56 12.92 2.72
N LEU A 71 3.38 13.82 3.23
CA LEU A 71 4.67 13.49 3.84
C LEU A 71 4.52 13.48 5.37
N MET A 72 4.97 12.40 6.00
CA MET A 72 5.23 12.35 7.44
C MET A 72 6.72 12.09 7.69
N TYR A 73 7.26 12.78 8.67
CA TYR A 73 8.63 12.67 9.12
C TYR A 73 8.65 12.28 10.59
N HIS A 74 9.48 11.30 10.92
CA HIS A 74 9.80 10.93 12.28
C HIS A 74 11.28 10.59 12.38
N GLU A 75 11.94 11.17 13.36
CA GLU A 75 13.31 10.82 13.76
C GLU A 75 13.35 10.73 15.29
N ASP A 76 13.73 9.57 15.82
CA ASP A 76 14.01 9.39 17.23
C ASP A 76 15.50 9.35 17.49
N ASN A 77 15.96 10.21 18.40
CA ASN A 77 17.36 10.35 18.74
C ASN A 77 17.56 10.18 20.25
N ARG A 78 18.45 9.28 20.66
CA ARG A 78 18.71 9.04 22.10
C ARG A 78 19.09 10.29 22.91
N CYS A 79 19.60 11.34 22.28
CA CYS A 79 20.03 12.56 22.97
C CYS A 79 19.15 13.79 22.71
N ASP A 80 18.53 13.88 21.53
CA ASP A 80 17.66 15.00 21.17
C ASP A 80 16.17 14.70 21.38
N GLY A 81 15.79 13.44 21.60
CA GLY A 81 14.40 13.00 21.66
C GLY A 81 13.78 12.81 20.28
N SER A 82 12.46 12.76 20.22
CA SER A 82 11.72 12.52 19.00
C SER A 82 11.41 13.82 18.25
N THR A 83 11.56 13.79 16.93
CA THR A 83 11.28 14.89 16.00
C THR A 83 10.23 14.48 14.99
N ASP A 84 9.07 15.13 15.02
CA ASP A 84 7.92 14.80 14.18
C ASP A 84 7.51 15.96 13.28
N GLY A 85 7.06 15.65 12.08
CA GLY A 85 6.45 16.63 11.17
C GLY A 85 5.51 16.00 10.16
N GLN A 86 4.55 16.78 9.67
CA GLN A 86 3.63 16.37 8.62
C GLN A 86 3.27 17.53 7.70
N ILE A 87 3.19 17.25 6.40
CA ILE A 87 2.64 18.17 5.41
C ILE A 87 1.73 17.40 4.44
N ASN A 88 0.58 17.97 4.15
CA ASN A 88 -0.47 17.36 3.32
C ASN A 88 -0.58 18.07 1.97
N ASN A 89 -1.31 17.45 1.03
CA ASN A 89 -1.67 18.04 -0.27
C ASN A 89 -0.45 18.46 -1.12
N LEU A 90 0.62 17.68 -1.08
CA LEU A 90 1.77 17.89 -1.95
C LEU A 90 1.43 17.45 -3.38
N SER A 91 1.93 18.17 -4.38
CA SER A 91 1.88 17.69 -5.76
C SER A 91 2.90 16.56 -5.97
N SER A 92 2.61 15.68 -6.92
CA SER A 92 3.51 14.58 -7.31
C SER A 92 4.94 15.07 -7.56
N SER A 93 5.12 16.17 -8.28
CA SER A 93 6.44 16.75 -8.59
C SER A 93 7.25 17.25 -7.38
N GLN A 94 6.63 17.49 -6.22
CA GLN A 94 7.34 18.03 -5.05
C GLN A 94 8.29 17.01 -4.40
N ILE A 95 8.09 15.70 -4.60
CA ILE A 95 8.98 14.68 -4.03
C ILE A 95 10.44 14.81 -4.52
N ASP A 96 10.62 15.31 -5.73
CA ASP A 96 11.93 15.49 -6.36
C ASP A 96 12.60 16.82 -6.00
N GLN A 97 11.96 17.65 -5.15
CA GLN A 97 12.44 18.95 -4.72
C GLN A 97 12.65 18.99 -3.19
N PRO A 98 13.39 19.99 -2.66
CA PRO A 98 13.37 20.27 -1.23
C PRO A 98 11.95 20.66 -0.77
N ILE A 99 11.44 19.98 0.25
CA ILE A 99 10.15 20.23 0.89
C ILE A 99 10.43 20.90 2.23
N LYS A 100 9.93 22.13 2.41
CA LYS A 100 9.96 22.80 3.70
C LYS A 100 8.92 22.18 4.63
N LEU A 101 9.38 21.54 5.69
CA LEU A 101 8.55 20.85 6.66
C LEU A 101 8.74 21.50 8.03
N GLN A 102 7.66 21.98 8.63
CA GLN A 102 7.70 22.38 10.03
C GLN A 102 7.71 21.11 10.89
N VAL A 103 8.70 20.99 11.76
CA VAL A 103 8.86 19.86 12.68
C VAL A 103 8.86 20.33 14.13
N ASN A 104 8.51 19.43 15.04
CA ASN A 104 8.59 19.63 16.48
C ASN A 104 9.47 18.54 17.10
N ASN A 105 10.49 18.97 17.83
CA ASN A 105 11.34 18.10 18.64
C ASN A 105 10.92 18.24 20.11
N ASP A 106 10.73 17.11 20.80
CA ASP A 106 10.27 17.08 22.19
C ASP A 106 11.38 17.33 23.23
N GLY A 107 12.65 17.21 22.84
CA GLY A 107 13.80 17.38 23.75
C GLY A 107 13.93 16.27 24.81
N ASP A 108 13.15 15.19 24.69
CA ASP A 108 13.00 14.12 25.68
C ASP A 108 13.91 12.90 25.41
N GLY A 109 15.13 13.15 24.92
CA GLY A 109 16.16 12.12 24.77
C GLY A 109 16.48 11.41 26.08
N TRP A 110 16.71 10.09 26.03
CA TRP A 110 16.91 9.25 27.21
C TRP A 110 18.38 9.05 27.63
N ALA A 111 19.34 9.39 26.78
CA ALA A 111 20.77 9.16 26.99
C ALA A 111 21.57 10.44 27.33
N CYS A 112 20.99 11.63 27.13
CA CYS A 112 21.62 12.92 27.35
C CYS A 112 20.78 13.82 28.29
N ASP A 113 21.32 14.99 28.65
CA ASP A 113 20.56 16.00 29.37
C ASP A 113 19.34 16.44 28.55
N LYS A 114 18.19 16.50 29.21
CA LYS A 114 16.94 16.96 28.61
C LYS A 114 17.09 18.37 28.03
N LYS A 115 16.43 18.59 26.89
CA LYS A 115 16.41 19.86 26.18
C LYS A 115 14.99 20.42 26.21
N GLU A 116 14.87 21.73 26.05
CA GLU A 116 13.55 22.34 25.88
C GLU A 116 12.97 21.94 24.51
N PRO A 117 11.68 21.55 24.45
CA PRO A 117 11.00 21.29 23.19
C PRO A 117 11.11 22.49 22.25
N LYS A 118 11.28 22.22 20.95
CA LYS A 118 11.40 23.29 19.95
C LYS A 118 10.77 22.91 18.62
N SER A 119 10.19 23.90 17.97
CA SER A 119 9.73 23.79 16.59
C SER A 119 10.67 24.55 15.65
N PHE A 120 10.92 23.98 14.47
CA PHE A 120 11.78 24.57 13.45
C PHE A 120 11.42 24.09 12.05
N ASP A 121 11.92 24.80 11.03
CA ASP A 121 11.77 24.40 9.63
C ASP A 121 12.89 23.44 9.23
N LEU A 122 12.52 22.29 8.68
CA LEU A 122 13.39 21.28 8.10
C LEU A 122 13.27 21.32 6.58
N ASP A 123 14.41 21.44 5.88
CA ASP A 123 14.47 21.26 4.42
C ASP A 123 14.59 19.77 4.09
N PHE A 124 13.45 19.08 3.97
CA PHE A 124 13.42 17.65 3.67
C PHE A 124 13.69 17.37 2.19
N ASN A 125 14.61 16.45 1.89
CA ASN A 125 14.81 15.93 0.53
C ASN A 125 15.05 14.42 0.56
N LEU A 126 14.13 13.63 0.01
CA LEU A 126 14.18 12.17 0.10
C LEU A 126 15.50 11.59 -0.43
N LYS A 127 16.00 12.07 -1.58
CA LYS A 127 17.25 11.58 -2.19
C LYS A 127 18.49 11.87 -1.34
N SER A 128 18.45 12.96 -0.57
CA SER A 128 19.48 13.27 0.42
C SER A 128 19.36 12.39 1.65
N GLN A 129 18.15 12.17 2.16
CA GLN A 129 17.92 11.34 3.35
C GLN A 129 18.38 9.90 3.14
N VAL A 130 18.10 9.32 1.97
CA VAL A 130 18.49 7.93 1.66
C VAL A 130 19.88 7.80 1.05
N LYS A 131 20.67 8.88 0.99
CA LYS A 131 21.96 8.90 0.27
C LYS A 131 22.96 7.87 0.79
N ASN A 132 22.94 7.61 2.10
CA ASN A 132 23.88 6.72 2.78
C ASN A 132 23.28 5.36 3.11
N TRP A 133 22.08 5.05 2.60
CA TRP A 133 21.48 3.74 2.76
C TRP A 133 22.33 2.69 2.05
N ASP A 134 22.65 1.62 2.76
CA ASP A 134 23.46 0.49 2.28
C ASP A 134 22.59 -0.55 1.52
N ARG A 135 21.28 -0.57 1.79
CA ARG A 135 20.29 -1.40 1.11
C ARG A 135 19.00 -0.64 0.83
N PHE A 136 18.16 -1.24 -0.01
CA PHE A 136 16.77 -0.82 -0.23
C PHE A 136 15.97 -2.10 -0.45
N GLU A 137 15.48 -2.66 0.64
CA GLU A 137 14.82 -3.96 0.68
C GLU A 137 13.37 -3.78 1.12
N ILE A 138 12.46 -4.49 0.46
CA ILE A 138 11.06 -4.52 0.91
C ILE A 138 10.99 -5.49 2.09
N ALA A 139 10.64 -4.97 3.27
CA ALA A 139 10.34 -5.83 4.41
C ALA A 139 9.02 -6.55 4.17
N ASN A 140 8.97 -7.82 4.59
CA ASN A 140 7.77 -8.65 4.57
C ASN A 140 7.46 -9.07 6.02
N TYR A 141 6.62 -8.29 6.70
CA TYR A 141 6.16 -8.63 8.05
C TYR A 141 4.90 -9.49 7.99
N GLU A 142 4.74 -10.44 8.92
CA GLU A 142 3.64 -11.43 8.93
C GLU A 142 2.24 -10.80 8.93
N ASN A 143 2.09 -9.54 9.37
CA ASN A 143 0.82 -8.83 9.46
C ASN A 143 0.83 -7.49 8.69
N GLN A 144 1.60 -7.41 7.61
CA GLN A 144 1.68 -6.19 6.82
C GLN A 144 0.41 -5.95 6.00
N GLU A 145 -0.14 -4.74 6.10
CA GLU A 145 -1.29 -4.32 5.28
C GLU A 145 -0.92 -4.31 3.79
N GLU A 146 -1.82 -4.79 2.93
CA GLU A 146 -1.56 -5.02 1.50
C GLU A 146 -1.13 -3.76 0.74
N HIS A 147 -1.70 -2.61 1.11
CA HIS A 147 -1.41 -1.30 0.50
C HIS A 147 -0.25 -0.56 1.16
N ILE A 148 0.42 -1.17 2.14
CA ILE A 148 1.55 -0.58 2.85
C ILE A 148 2.83 -1.32 2.48
N VAL A 149 3.84 -0.57 2.04
CA VAL A 149 5.16 -1.10 1.71
C VAL A 149 6.18 -0.46 2.62
N ILE A 150 6.98 -1.30 3.27
CA ILE A 150 8.10 -0.84 4.09
C ILE A 150 9.40 -1.10 3.33
N ILE A 151 10.18 -0.06 3.10
CA ILE A 151 11.49 -0.13 2.44
C ILE A 151 12.56 0.18 3.47
N VAL A 152 13.40 -0.80 3.76
CA VAL A 152 14.47 -0.72 4.75
C VAL A 152 15.77 -0.27 4.10
N GLY A 153 16.44 0.65 4.78
CA GLY A 153 17.59 1.42 4.31
C GLY A 153 18.86 1.13 5.10
N ALA A 154 19.37 2.14 5.79
CA ALA A 154 20.55 2.04 6.66
C ALA A 154 20.22 1.31 7.98
N GLY A 155 20.26 -0.02 7.98
CA GLY A 155 19.78 -0.78 9.14
C GLY A 155 18.25 -0.89 9.19
N GLU A 156 17.69 -1.52 10.23
CA GLU A 156 16.23 -1.57 10.46
C GLU A 156 15.68 -0.25 11.04
N SER A 157 16.59 0.59 11.51
CA SER A 157 16.34 1.92 12.07
C SER A 157 15.87 2.94 11.06
N ASP A 158 16.41 2.93 9.85
CA ASP A 158 16.06 3.86 8.78
C ASP A 158 15.18 3.17 7.73
N TYR A 159 13.93 3.61 7.60
CA TYR A 159 12.99 3.01 6.67
C TYR A 159 11.96 4.01 6.13
N LEU A 160 11.41 3.67 4.96
CA LEU A 160 10.24 4.34 4.39
C LEU A 160 9.01 3.48 4.59
N LYS A 161 7.87 4.12 4.87
CA LYS A 161 6.55 3.49 4.80
C LYS A 161 5.74 4.17 3.72
N LEU A 162 5.42 3.43 2.65
CA LEU A 162 4.66 3.90 1.50
C LEU A 162 3.24 3.36 1.59
N HIS A 163 2.25 4.25 1.46
CA HIS A 163 0.85 3.87 1.39
C HIS A 163 0.35 4.11 -0.03
N TYR A 164 -0.20 3.06 -0.63
CA TYR A 164 -0.70 3.07 -2.00
C TYR A 164 -2.22 3.18 -2.02
N ASP A 165 -2.75 3.85 -3.05
CA ASP A 165 -4.17 3.81 -3.37
C ASP A 165 -4.53 2.64 -4.31
N ASN A 166 -5.80 2.55 -4.70
CA ASN A 166 -6.31 1.55 -5.64
C ASN A 166 -5.77 1.74 -7.08
N SER A 167 -5.14 2.89 -7.37
CA SER A 167 -4.46 3.16 -8.65
C SER A 167 -2.98 2.79 -8.59
N ASN A 168 -2.51 2.20 -7.48
CA ASN A 168 -1.11 1.90 -7.21
C ASN A 168 -0.20 3.13 -7.20
N LEU A 169 -0.73 4.30 -6.83
CA LEU A 169 0.04 5.53 -6.60
C LEU A 169 0.26 5.75 -5.11
N ILE A 170 1.42 6.32 -4.76
CA ILE A 170 1.77 6.65 -3.38
C ILE A 170 0.97 7.89 -2.96
N VAL A 171 0.08 7.72 -1.99
CA VAL A 171 -0.72 8.81 -1.40
C VAL A 171 -0.13 9.30 -0.07
N LYS A 172 0.75 8.50 0.55
CA LYS A 172 1.45 8.88 1.77
C LYS A 172 2.83 8.23 1.83
N LEU A 173 3.82 9.03 2.20
CA LEU A 173 5.19 8.62 2.49
C LEU A 173 5.51 8.98 3.93
N GLU A 174 5.91 7.99 4.73
CA GLU A 174 6.52 8.22 6.04
C GLU A 174 8.03 7.95 5.92
N TYR A 175 8.85 8.92 6.32
CA TYR A 175 10.26 8.70 6.60
C TYR A 175 10.42 8.45 8.10
N ARG A 176 11.07 7.34 8.46
CA ARG A 176 11.32 6.91 9.83
C ARG A 176 12.81 6.69 10.02
N SER A 177 13.37 7.29 11.06
CA SER A 177 14.73 7.05 11.53
C SER A 177 14.66 6.82 13.04
N GLU A 178 14.87 5.59 13.47
CA GLU A 178 14.67 5.16 14.87
C GLU A 178 16.01 4.78 15.49
N ASP A 179 16.36 5.33 16.64
CA ASP A 179 17.55 4.87 17.37
C ASP A 179 17.35 3.42 17.88
N PRO A 180 18.19 2.45 17.49
CA PRO A 180 17.99 1.04 17.85
C PRO A 180 18.34 0.70 19.31
N GLY A 181 18.88 1.65 20.10
CA GLY A 181 19.35 1.43 21.48
C GLY A 181 20.86 1.24 21.60
#